data_AF-A0A5E7XPZ0-F1
#
_entry.id   AF-A0A5E7XPZ0-F1
#
_cell.length_a   1.000
_cell.length_b   1.000
_cell.length_c   1.000
_cell.angle_alpha   90.00
_cell.angle_beta   90.00
_cell.angle_gamma   90.00
#
_symmetry.space_group_name_H-M   'P 1'
#
loop_
_entity.id
_entity.type
_entity.pdbx_description
1 polymer ?
#
loop_
_entity_poly.entity_id
_entity_poly.type
_entity_poly.pdbx_seq_one_letter_code
_entity_poly.pdbx_strand_id
1 'polypeptide(L)'
;MIENDIKRLVEEHYADAEANVLLLSNLGMRLAKEGLWPPANDNRPLIEAAEATPDVTVVRDETAKSFITIVRAGDEQRAVRAIANRQKRYFLRGLPRALLLAFTLDMAEGQVMALRLGPKITYLGGPAAEEGSIVVDKDLRLPGLDALDVTALSEADVERLETSIKAWCERHEVDPASLIRLHSKSDTAKAPIGAPAQSSALERLYAAQEPDVAKRLSVPIDIALTLSRMP
;
A
#
# COMPACT_ATOMS: atom_id res chain seq x y z
N MET A 1 14.19 33.26 16.76
CA MET A 1 12.95 32.54 17.14
C MET A 1 12.79 31.43 16.12
N ILE A 2 12.51 30.21 16.57
CA ILE A 2 12.51 29.00 15.74
C ILE A 2 11.59 29.12 14.51
N GLU A 3 10.55 29.95 14.62
CA GLU A 3 9.61 30.28 13.55
C GLU A 3 10.31 30.91 12.32
N ASN A 4 11.34 31.75 12.54
CA ASN A 4 12.10 32.33 11.42
C ASN A 4 12.92 31.26 10.69
N ASP A 5 13.46 30.30 11.42
CA ASP A 5 14.23 29.19 10.85
C ASP A 5 13.33 28.21 10.10
N ILE A 6 12.14 27.93 10.65
CA ILE A 6 11.10 27.14 9.97
C ILE A 6 10.71 27.83 8.66
N LYS A 7 10.38 29.12 8.70
CA LYS A 7 10.01 29.89 7.51
C LYS A 7 11.11 29.84 6.45
N ARG A 8 12.36 30.11 6.83
CA ARG A 8 13.52 30.02 5.93
C ARG A 8 13.63 28.64 5.28
N LEU A 9 13.56 27.56 6.04
CA LEU A 9 13.68 26.20 5.49
C LEU A 9 12.52 25.82 4.56
N VAL A 10 11.31 26.30 4.85
CA VAL A 10 10.14 26.13 3.96
C VAL A 10 10.35 26.91 2.67
N GLU A 11 10.81 28.16 2.75
CA GLU A 11 11.12 29.00 1.59
C GLU A 11 12.20 28.38 0.72
N GLU A 12 13.31 27.93 1.31
CA GLU A 12 14.41 27.24 0.64
C GLU A 12 13.95 25.94 -0.03
N HIS A 13 13.12 25.15 0.65
CA HIS A 13 12.63 23.88 0.11
C HIS A 13 11.78 24.07 -1.14
N TYR A 14 10.90 25.07 -1.14
CA TYR A 14 10.02 25.38 -2.27
C TYR A 14 10.62 26.43 -3.23
N ALA A 15 11.92 26.73 -3.12
CA ALA A 15 12.60 27.55 -4.12
C ALA A 15 12.62 26.83 -5.48
N ASP A 16 12.62 25.49 -5.45
CA ASP A 16 12.35 24.64 -6.59
C ASP A 16 10.82 24.44 -6.74
N ALA A 17 10.28 24.83 -7.90
CA ALA A 17 8.86 24.69 -8.20
C ALA A 17 8.40 23.23 -8.18
N GLU A 18 9.28 22.31 -8.58
CA GLU A 18 9.04 20.86 -8.68
C GLU A 18 9.34 20.12 -7.36
N ALA A 19 9.66 20.85 -6.28
CA ALA A 19 9.93 20.23 -4.99
C ALA A 19 8.73 19.41 -4.49
N ASN A 20 9.01 18.16 -4.13
CA ASN A 20 8.05 17.31 -3.42
C ASN A 20 7.53 18.00 -2.15
N VAL A 21 6.36 17.58 -1.64
CA VAL A 21 5.83 18.15 -0.40
C VAL A 21 6.81 17.96 0.77
N LEU A 22 7.02 19.03 1.54
CA LEU A 22 7.83 18.98 2.75
C LEU A 22 7.04 18.33 3.89
N LEU A 23 7.60 17.27 4.48
CA LEU A 23 7.04 16.62 5.65
C LEU A 23 7.55 17.27 6.94
N LEU A 24 6.71 17.32 7.97
CA LEU A 24 7.09 17.79 9.31
C LEU A 24 8.27 16.99 9.89
N SER A 25 8.33 15.69 9.63
CA SER A 25 9.48 14.85 10.00
C SER A 25 10.77 15.28 9.30
N ASN A 26 10.70 15.61 8.01
CA ASN A 26 11.84 16.07 7.22
C ASN A 26 12.32 17.45 7.68
N LEU A 27 11.39 18.36 7.97
CA LEU A 27 11.71 19.65 8.57
C LEU A 27 12.41 19.46 9.92
N GLY A 28 11.85 18.63 10.80
CA GLY A 28 12.43 18.34 12.11
C GLY A 28 13.84 17.75 12.03
N MET A 29 14.08 16.82 11.09
CA MET A 29 15.42 16.29 10.84
C MET A 29 16.41 17.36 10.38
N ARG A 30 16.00 18.29 9.49
CA ARG A 30 16.84 19.40 9.03
C ARG A 30 17.18 20.35 10.18
N LEU A 31 16.18 20.77 10.96
CA LEU A 31 16.38 21.64 12.12
C LEU A 31 17.28 20.99 13.19
N ALA A 32 17.09 19.70 13.47
CA ALA A 32 17.93 18.97 14.41
C ALA A 32 19.38 18.86 13.92
N LYS A 33 19.58 18.63 12.62
CA LYS A 33 20.92 18.60 12.01
C LYS A 33 21.64 19.95 12.11
N GLU A 34 20.90 21.06 12.06
CA GLU A 34 21.42 22.41 12.24
C GLU A 34 21.56 22.83 13.72
N GLY A 35 21.17 21.96 14.66
CA GLY A 35 21.19 22.26 16.10
C GLY A 35 20.12 23.27 16.53
N LEU A 36 19.11 23.50 15.70
CA LEU A 36 18.03 24.46 15.93
C LEU A 36 16.84 23.83 16.68
N TRP A 37 16.73 22.50 16.67
CA TRP A 37 15.63 21.76 17.30
C TRP A 37 16.11 20.55 18.12
N PRO A 38 15.56 20.31 19.33
CA PRO A 38 14.64 21.18 20.07
C PRO A 38 15.35 22.39 20.69
N PRO A 39 14.70 23.55 20.84
CA PRO A 39 15.29 24.71 21.49
C PRO A 39 15.41 24.49 23.01
N ALA A 40 16.47 25.00 23.63
CA ALA A 40 16.70 24.83 25.07
C ALA A 40 15.59 25.42 25.97
N ASN A 41 14.91 26.46 25.48
CA ASN A 41 13.90 27.22 26.24
C ASN A 41 12.48 27.07 25.68
N ASP A 42 12.24 26.07 24.82
CA ASP A 42 10.94 25.86 24.20
C ASP A 42 10.56 24.38 24.28
N ASN A 43 9.49 24.09 25.02
CA ASN A 43 8.97 22.75 25.22
C ASN A 43 7.82 22.40 24.27
N ARG A 44 7.45 23.31 23.35
CA ARG A 44 6.39 23.05 22.37
C ARG A 44 6.78 21.88 21.46
N PRO A 45 5.83 21.04 21.03
CA PRO A 45 6.08 20.10 19.95
C PRO A 45 6.30 20.86 18.63
N LEU A 46 7.08 20.26 17.72
CA LEU A 46 7.45 20.90 16.45
C LEU A 46 6.24 21.34 15.62
N ILE A 47 5.14 20.62 15.73
CA ILE A 47 3.90 20.95 15.04
C ILE A 47 3.30 22.28 15.51
N GLU A 48 3.33 22.58 16.81
CA GLU A 48 2.84 23.84 17.35
C GLU A 48 3.75 25.00 16.94
N ALA A 49 5.07 24.77 16.89
CA ALA A 49 6.03 25.76 16.39
C ALA A 49 5.80 26.05 14.89
N ALA A 50 5.53 25.02 14.09
CA ALA A 50 5.23 25.17 12.67
C ALA A 50 3.88 25.89 12.44
N GLU A 51 2.86 25.59 13.25
CA GLU A 51 1.55 26.27 13.19
C GLU A 51 1.63 27.74 13.64
N ALA A 52 2.54 28.06 14.55
CA ALA A 52 2.81 29.43 15.00
C ALA A 52 3.65 30.25 14.00
N THR A 53 4.20 29.61 12.96
CA THR A 53 5.09 30.27 11.99
C THR A 53 4.27 31.06 10.96
N PRO A 54 4.47 32.39 10.83
CA PRO A 54 3.80 33.19 9.80
C PRO A 54 4.14 32.72 8.38
N ASP A 55 3.18 32.86 7.46
CA ASP A 55 3.31 32.49 6.03
C ASP A 55 3.57 30.99 5.77
N VAL A 56 3.38 30.16 6.79
CA VAL A 56 3.47 28.70 6.70
C VAL A 56 2.10 28.11 7.03
N THR A 57 1.75 27.01 6.37
CA THR A 57 0.52 26.26 6.65
C THR A 57 0.85 24.79 6.84
N VAL A 58 0.27 24.22 7.89
CA VAL A 58 0.40 22.81 8.24
C VAL A 58 -0.86 22.08 7.80
N VAL A 59 -0.71 21.07 6.95
CA VAL A 59 -1.82 20.26 6.45
C VAL A 59 -1.60 18.80 6.87
N ARG A 60 -2.62 18.20 7.47
CA ARG A 60 -2.57 16.84 8.05
C ARG A 60 -3.46 15.89 7.25
N ASP A 61 -2.99 14.67 7.04
CA ASP A 61 -3.84 13.59 6.50
C ASP A 61 -4.69 13.00 7.63
N GLU A 62 -6.02 13.09 7.51
CA GLU A 62 -6.96 12.56 8.50
C GLU A 62 -6.88 11.03 8.63
N THR A 63 -6.54 10.35 7.53
CA THR A 63 -6.43 8.88 7.48
C THR A 63 -5.08 8.38 8.01
N ALA A 64 -4.09 9.26 8.10
CA ALA A 64 -2.75 8.94 8.56
C ALA A 64 -2.17 10.10 9.37
N LYS A 65 -2.48 10.13 10.66
CA LYS A 65 -2.13 11.23 11.59
C LYS A 65 -0.64 11.59 11.64
N SER A 66 0.25 10.66 11.28
CA SER A 66 1.71 10.88 11.21
C SER A 66 2.16 11.54 9.90
N PHE A 67 1.32 11.56 8.87
CA PHE A 67 1.59 12.22 7.60
C PHE A 67 1.16 13.69 7.70
N ILE A 68 2.13 14.52 8.08
CA ILE A 68 1.93 15.95 8.30
C ILE A 68 2.84 16.70 7.34
N THR A 69 2.23 17.56 6.53
CA THR A 69 2.90 18.33 5.49
C THR A 69 2.96 19.79 5.87
N ILE A 70 3.99 20.47 5.38
CA ILE A 70 4.24 21.89 5.61
C ILE A 70 4.40 22.56 4.26
N VAL A 71 3.62 23.60 4.03
CA VAL A 71 3.61 24.37 2.78
C VAL A 71 3.67 25.86 3.09
N ARG A 72 3.94 26.68 2.06
CA ARG A 72 3.73 28.12 2.14
C ARG A 72 2.23 28.41 2.26
N ALA A 73 1.86 29.43 3.00
CA ALA A 73 0.49 29.93 3.02
C ALA A 73 0.03 30.28 1.59
N GLY A 74 -1.15 29.82 1.21
CA GLY A 74 -1.68 29.93 -0.16
C GLY A 74 -1.28 28.80 -1.13
N ASP A 75 -0.43 27.85 -0.73
CA ASP A 75 -0.07 26.65 -1.52
C ASP A 75 -0.61 25.34 -0.89
N GLU A 76 -1.73 25.43 -0.18
CA GLU A 76 -2.37 24.28 0.49
C GLU A 76 -2.77 23.19 -0.52
N GLN A 77 -3.06 23.58 -1.75
CA GLN A 77 -3.40 22.66 -2.83
C GLN A 77 -2.26 21.68 -3.14
N ARG A 78 -1.00 22.07 -2.99
CA ARG A 78 0.15 21.16 -3.14
C ARG A 78 0.10 20.04 -2.11
N ALA A 79 -0.19 20.38 -0.85
CA ALA A 79 -0.35 19.39 0.22
C ALA A 79 -1.55 18.46 -0.01
N VAL A 80 -2.70 19.03 -0.39
CA VAL A 80 -3.93 18.25 -0.67
C VAL A 80 -3.69 17.25 -1.80
N ARG A 81 -3.03 17.66 -2.89
CA ARG A 81 -2.68 16.77 -4.01
C ARG A 81 -1.73 15.66 -3.57
N ALA A 82 -0.71 15.98 -2.77
CA ALA A 82 0.23 14.98 -2.27
C ALA A 82 -0.44 13.95 -1.35
N ILE A 83 -1.36 14.40 -0.48
CA ILE A 83 -2.17 13.52 0.37
C ILE A 83 -3.07 12.62 -0.49
N ALA A 84 -3.77 13.18 -1.47
CA ALA A 84 -4.63 12.41 -2.37
C ALA A 84 -3.83 11.36 -3.17
N ASN A 85 -2.68 11.73 -3.74
CA ASN A 85 -1.79 10.81 -4.44
C ASN A 85 -1.27 9.70 -3.52
N ARG A 86 -0.88 10.02 -2.28
CA ARG A 86 -0.50 9.02 -1.27
C ARG A 86 -1.63 8.02 -1.02
N GLN A 87 -2.86 8.50 -0.82
CA GLN A 87 -4.03 7.66 -0.55
C GLN A 87 -4.35 6.76 -1.75
N LYS A 88 -4.27 7.28 -2.98
CA LYS A 88 -4.44 6.49 -4.22
C LYS A 88 -3.39 5.39 -4.34
N ARG A 89 -2.12 5.71 -4.09
CA ARG A 89 -1.05 4.70 -4.08
C ARG A 89 -1.24 3.67 -2.98
N TYR A 90 -1.71 4.08 -1.80
CA TYR A 90 -2.03 3.15 -0.72
C TYR A 90 -3.14 2.18 -1.11
N PHE A 91 -4.24 2.69 -1.70
CA PHE A 91 -5.31 1.87 -2.25
C PHE A 91 -4.77 0.85 -3.26
N LEU A 92 -4.05 1.30 -4.30
CA LEU A 92 -3.49 0.44 -5.34
C LEU A 92 -2.54 -0.63 -4.80
N ARG A 93 -1.68 -0.29 -3.82
CA ARG A 93 -0.79 -1.27 -3.16
C ARG A 93 -1.54 -2.31 -2.34
N GLY A 94 -2.72 -1.96 -1.83
CA GLY A 94 -3.58 -2.89 -1.10
C GLY A 94 -4.29 -3.91 -1.99
N LEU A 95 -4.34 -3.68 -3.30
CA LEU A 95 -5.01 -4.55 -4.25
C LEU A 95 -4.18 -5.80 -4.59
N PRO A 96 -4.82 -6.93 -4.93
CA PRO A 96 -4.12 -8.12 -5.37
C PRO A 96 -3.41 -7.84 -6.70
N ARG A 97 -2.19 -8.34 -6.85
CA ARG A 97 -1.43 -8.23 -8.11
C ARG A 97 -2.22 -8.74 -9.33
N ALA A 98 -3.00 -9.80 -9.16
CA ALA A 98 -3.83 -10.34 -10.24
C ALA A 98 -4.87 -9.33 -10.74
N LEU A 99 -5.43 -8.50 -9.85
CA LEU A 99 -6.35 -7.43 -10.21
C LEU A 99 -5.63 -6.35 -11.02
N LEU A 100 -4.49 -5.86 -10.53
CA LEU A 100 -3.68 -4.85 -11.24
C LEU A 100 -3.30 -5.32 -12.65
N LEU A 101 -2.84 -6.58 -12.77
CA LEU A 101 -2.48 -7.17 -14.06
C LEU A 101 -3.66 -7.29 -15.03
N ALA A 102 -4.87 -7.57 -14.55
CA ALA A 102 -6.04 -7.64 -15.43
C ALA A 102 -6.31 -6.29 -16.13
N PHE A 103 -6.06 -5.18 -15.43
CA PHE A 103 -6.19 -3.84 -15.99
C PHE A 103 -5.04 -3.48 -16.93
N THR A 104 -3.83 -3.98 -16.71
CA THR A 104 -2.64 -3.47 -17.41
C THR A 104 -1.98 -4.39 -18.42
N LEU A 105 -2.28 -5.70 -18.42
CA LEU A 105 -1.70 -6.62 -19.39
C LEU A 105 -2.24 -6.36 -20.80
N ASP A 106 -1.35 -6.40 -21.79
CA ASP A 106 -1.75 -6.46 -23.19
C ASP A 106 -2.55 -7.74 -23.47
N MET A 107 -3.58 -7.63 -24.29
CA MET A 107 -4.39 -8.77 -24.73
C MET A 107 -4.39 -8.83 -26.24
N ALA A 108 -4.34 -10.06 -26.78
CA ALA A 108 -4.45 -10.25 -28.21
C ALA A 108 -5.84 -9.83 -28.71
N GLU A 109 -5.93 -9.48 -29.99
CA GLU A 109 -7.18 -9.10 -30.61
C GLU A 109 -8.22 -10.24 -30.50
N GLY A 110 -9.47 -9.86 -30.25
CA GLY A 110 -10.56 -10.82 -30.04
C GLY A 110 -10.58 -11.50 -28.66
N GLN A 111 -9.60 -11.26 -27.79
CA GLN A 111 -9.61 -11.76 -26.42
C GLN A 111 -10.29 -10.79 -25.44
N VAL A 112 -10.79 -11.35 -24.35
CA VAL A 112 -11.43 -10.69 -23.22
C VAL A 112 -10.64 -11.02 -21.97
N MET A 113 -10.42 -10.01 -21.13
CA MET A 113 -9.85 -10.17 -19.80
C MET A 113 -10.99 -10.26 -18.79
N ALA A 114 -10.96 -11.26 -17.92
CA ALA A 114 -11.93 -11.45 -16.86
C ALA A 114 -11.24 -11.76 -15.53
N LEU A 115 -11.96 -11.53 -14.44
CA LEU A 115 -11.54 -11.75 -13.06
C LEU A 115 -12.44 -12.77 -12.40
N ARG A 116 -11.85 -13.76 -11.75
CA ARG A 116 -12.58 -14.63 -10.82
C ARG A 116 -12.35 -14.10 -9.42
N LEU A 117 -13.42 -13.55 -8.83
CA LEU A 117 -13.42 -13.10 -7.44
C LEU A 117 -13.57 -14.31 -6.51
N GLY A 118 -12.80 -14.31 -5.41
CA GLY A 118 -12.79 -15.41 -4.45
C GLY A 118 -11.65 -15.25 -3.43
N PRO A 119 -11.38 -16.27 -2.60
CA PRO A 119 -10.31 -16.23 -1.61
C PRO A 119 -8.94 -15.91 -2.21
N LYS A 120 -8.72 -16.25 -3.48
CA LYS A 120 -7.61 -15.81 -4.31
C LYS A 120 -8.17 -15.22 -5.60
N ILE A 121 -7.98 -13.91 -5.80
CA ILE A 121 -8.36 -13.25 -7.05
C ILE A 121 -7.39 -13.71 -8.14
N THR A 122 -7.94 -14.16 -9.27
CA THR A 122 -7.18 -14.58 -10.45
C THR A 122 -7.75 -13.89 -11.68
N TYR A 123 -6.87 -13.55 -12.63
CA TYR A 123 -7.28 -13.05 -13.94
C TYR A 123 -7.23 -14.19 -14.97
N LEU A 124 -8.08 -14.08 -15.98
CA LEU A 124 -8.26 -15.04 -17.07
C LEU A 124 -8.32 -14.27 -18.39
N GLY A 125 -7.50 -14.67 -19.35
CA GLY A 125 -7.52 -14.14 -20.71
C GLY A 125 -7.98 -15.21 -21.69
N GLY A 126 -8.97 -14.92 -22.51
CA GLY A 126 -9.51 -15.90 -23.47
C GLY A 126 -10.49 -15.28 -24.46
N PRO A 127 -11.01 -16.06 -25.43
CA PRO A 127 -11.96 -15.56 -26.43
C PRO A 127 -13.32 -15.17 -25.83
N ALA A 128 -13.67 -15.72 -24.68
CA ALA A 128 -14.89 -15.42 -23.94
C ALA A 128 -14.62 -15.47 -22.43
N ALA A 129 -15.47 -14.82 -21.66
CA ALA A 129 -15.44 -14.92 -20.19
C ALA A 129 -15.90 -16.31 -19.75
N GLU A 130 -15.20 -16.88 -18.76
CA GLU A 130 -15.63 -18.13 -18.13
C GLU A 130 -16.82 -17.88 -17.20
N GLU A 131 -17.62 -18.92 -16.94
CA GLU A 131 -18.71 -18.85 -15.98
C GLU A 131 -18.18 -18.48 -14.57
N GLY A 132 -18.90 -17.59 -13.89
CA GLY A 132 -18.51 -17.06 -12.59
C GLY A 132 -17.30 -16.10 -12.62
N SER A 133 -16.90 -15.61 -13.79
CA SER A 133 -15.91 -14.53 -13.93
C SER A 133 -16.57 -13.21 -14.35
N ILE A 134 -15.97 -12.10 -13.93
CA ILE A 134 -16.42 -10.74 -14.24
C ILE A 134 -15.47 -10.14 -15.26
N VAL A 135 -16.01 -9.64 -16.38
CA VAL A 135 -15.20 -9.03 -17.44
C VAL A 135 -14.61 -7.72 -16.96
N VAL A 136 -13.33 -7.49 -17.27
CA VAL A 136 -12.70 -6.18 -17.15
C VAL A 136 -13.00 -5.39 -18.41
N ASP A 137 -13.81 -4.34 -18.28
CA ASP A 137 -14.29 -3.57 -19.42
C ASP A 137 -13.14 -2.93 -20.19
N LYS A 138 -13.17 -3.06 -21.53
CA LYS A 138 -12.07 -2.62 -22.40
C LYS A 138 -11.78 -1.12 -22.29
N ASP A 139 -12.79 -0.29 -22.03
CA ASP A 139 -12.69 1.17 -21.84
C ASP A 139 -11.96 1.56 -20.55
N LEU A 140 -11.91 0.65 -19.56
CA LEU A 140 -11.28 0.90 -18.27
C LEU A 140 -9.86 0.32 -18.19
N ARG A 141 -9.43 -0.47 -19.18
CA ARG A 141 -8.10 -1.08 -19.20
C ARG A 141 -7.03 -0.08 -19.63
N LEU A 142 -5.84 -0.24 -19.07
CA LEU A 142 -4.64 0.56 -19.33
C LEU A 142 -3.49 -0.36 -19.79
N PRO A 143 -3.63 -1.00 -20.97
CA PRO A 143 -2.65 -1.95 -21.48
C PRO A 143 -1.25 -1.33 -21.61
N GLY A 144 -0.22 -2.10 -21.27
CA GLY A 144 1.19 -1.69 -21.33
C GLY A 144 1.70 -0.93 -20.09
N LEU A 145 0.84 -0.65 -19.10
CA LEU A 145 1.24 0.01 -17.86
C LEU A 145 1.92 -0.97 -16.90
N ASP A 146 3.16 -0.69 -16.47
CA ASP A 146 3.84 -1.52 -15.48
C ASP A 146 3.35 -1.22 -14.05
N ALA A 147 2.26 -1.88 -13.65
CA ALA A 147 1.70 -1.79 -12.31
C ALA A 147 2.35 -2.75 -11.29
N LEU A 148 3.49 -3.39 -11.62
CA LEU A 148 4.20 -4.25 -10.67
C LEU A 148 4.80 -3.46 -9.51
N ASP A 149 5.26 -2.24 -9.81
CA ASP A 149 5.74 -1.29 -8.81
C ASP A 149 4.92 0.00 -8.84
N VAL A 150 3.87 0.04 -8.02
CA VAL A 150 3.00 1.23 -7.83
C VAL A 150 3.80 2.45 -7.34
N THR A 151 4.99 2.27 -6.75
CA THR A 151 5.84 3.40 -6.32
C THR A 151 6.54 4.07 -7.49
N ALA A 152 6.87 3.32 -8.54
CA ALA A 152 7.52 3.83 -9.75
C ALA A 152 6.55 4.50 -10.74
N LEU A 153 5.24 4.27 -10.60
CA LEU A 153 4.22 4.90 -11.45
C LEU A 153 4.22 6.43 -11.32
N SER A 154 3.96 7.12 -12.43
CA SER A 154 3.71 8.57 -12.44
C SER A 154 2.40 8.91 -11.70
N GLU A 155 2.25 10.15 -11.23
CA GLU A 155 0.99 10.56 -10.57
C GLU A 155 -0.22 10.44 -11.51
N ALA A 156 -0.04 10.76 -12.79
CA ALA A 156 -1.09 10.61 -13.80
C ALA A 156 -1.48 9.14 -14.01
N ASP A 157 -0.53 8.21 -14.00
CA ASP A 157 -0.82 6.79 -14.14
C ASP A 157 -1.55 6.21 -12.92
N VAL A 158 -1.14 6.63 -11.73
CA VAL A 158 -1.82 6.29 -10.48
C VAL A 158 -3.27 6.77 -10.50
N GLU A 159 -3.50 8.03 -10.93
CA GLU A 159 -4.84 8.60 -11.07
C GLU A 159 -5.71 7.77 -12.00
N ARG A 160 -5.20 7.50 -13.21
CA ARG A 160 -5.94 6.75 -14.24
C ARG A 160 -6.27 5.35 -13.76
N LEU A 161 -5.30 4.64 -13.20
CA LEU A 161 -5.48 3.26 -12.77
C LEU A 161 -6.46 3.16 -11.60
N GLU A 162 -6.36 4.06 -10.62
CA GLU A 162 -7.27 4.08 -9.48
C GLU A 162 -8.71 4.42 -9.90
N THR A 163 -8.87 5.42 -10.79
CA THR A 163 -10.18 5.80 -11.34
C THR A 163 -10.80 4.65 -12.13
N SER A 164 -10.03 4.02 -13.01
CA SER A 164 -10.48 2.86 -13.80
C SER A 164 -10.95 1.70 -12.93
N ILE A 165 -10.18 1.36 -11.88
CA ILE A 165 -10.53 0.26 -10.98
C ILE A 165 -11.78 0.59 -10.18
N LYS A 166 -11.92 1.81 -9.68
CA LYS A 166 -13.13 2.24 -8.96
C LYS A 166 -14.37 2.25 -9.85
N ALA A 167 -14.25 2.77 -11.07
CA ALA A 167 -15.33 2.76 -12.05
C ALA A 167 -15.76 1.34 -12.42
N TRP A 168 -14.81 0.42 -12.53
CA TRP A 168 -15.10 -1.01 -12.74
C TRP A 168 -15.82 -1.62 -11.53
N CYS A 169 -15.34 -1.33 -10.31
CA CYS A 169 -15.98 -1.79 -9.09
C CYS A 169 -17.43 -1.31 -9.00
N GLU A 170 -17.69 -0.04 -9.31
CA GLU A 170 -19.03 0.54 -9.34
C GLU A 170 -19.92 -0.13 -10.41
N ARG A 171 -19.41 -0.32 -11.63
CA ARG A 171 -20.16 -0.92 -12.74
C ARG A 171 -20.57 -2.37 -12.48
N HIS A 172 -19.77 -3.12 -11.72
CA HIS A 172 -20.00 -4.54 -11.43
C HIS A 172 -20.44 -4.80 -9.99
N GLU A 173 -20.83 -3.75 -9.26
CA GLU A 173 -21.31 -3.82 -7.86
C GLU A 173 -20.32 -4.53 -6.90
N VAL A 174 -19.03 -4.38 -7.16
CA VAL A 174 -17.95 -4.91 -6.32
C VAL A 174 -17.55 -3.84 -5.31
N ASP A 175 -17.58 -4.16 -4.02
CA ASP A 175 -17.07 -3.27 -2.99
C ASP A 175 -15.53 -3.16 -3.09
N PRO A 176 -14.95 -1.97 -3.34
CA PRO A 176 -13.50 -1.79 -3.40
C PRO A 176 -12.79 -2.22 -2.12
N ALA A 177 -13.42 -2.06 -0.95
CA ALA A 177 -12.82 -2.43 0.32
C ALA A 177 -12.66 -3.96 0.46
N SER A 178 -13.59 -4.73 -0.12
CA SER A 178 -13.51 -6.21 -0.16
C SER A 178 -12.31 -6.74 -0.96
N LEU A 179 -11.76 -5.93 -1.87
CA LEU A 179 -10.61 -6.30 -2.72
C LEU A 179 -9.28 -6.08 -2.00
N ILE A 180 -9.23 -5.16 -1.03
CA ILE A 180 -8.00 -4.80 -0.33
C ILE A 180 -7.59 -5.94 0.59
N ARG A 181 -6.46 -6.58 0.29
CA ARG A 181 -5.82 -7.51 1.21
C ARG A 181 -4.95 -6.71 2.14
N LEU A 182 -5.51 -6.31 3.28
CA LEU A 182 -4.75 -5.80 4.43
C LEU A 182 -3.77 -6.88 4.87
N HIS A 183 -2.58 -6.93 4.26
CA HIS A 183 -1.45 -7.81 4.59
C HIS A 183 -1.87 -9.13 5.25
N SER A 184 -2.74 -9.91 4.59
CA SER A 184 -2.88 -11.32 4.97
C SER A 184 -1.50 -11.90 4.70
N LYS A 185 -0.77 -12.21 5.78
CA LYS A 185 0.51 -12.92 5.73
C LYS A 185 0.41 -13.92 4.59
N SER A 186 1.28 -13.74 3.61
CA SER A 186 1.50 -14.69 2.55
C SER A 186 1.63 -16.06 3.19
N ASP A 187 0.57 -16.86 3.17
CA ASP A 187 0.66 -18.30 3.28
C ASP A 187 1.40 -18.77 2.03
N THR A 188 2.71 -18.59 2.04
CA THR A 188 3.66 -19.43 1.31
C THR A 188 3.68 -20.80 2.00
N ALA A 189 2.53 -21.43 2.13
CA ALA A 189 2.45 -22.87 2.18
C ALA A 189 2.52 -23.32 0.71
N LYS A 190 3.75 -23.54 0.22
CA LYS A 190 3.95 -24.50 -0.87
C LYS A 190 3.36 -25.82 -0.35
N ALA A 191 2.10 -26.10 -0.66
CA ALA A 191 1.54 -27.42 -0.44
C ALA A 191 2.32 -28.39 -1.33
N PRO A 192 3.02 -29.39 -0.76
CA PRO A 192 3.46 -30.51 -1.56
C PRO A 192 2.20 -31.23 -2.06
N ILE A 193 2.22 -31.59 -3.33
CA ILE A 193 1.23 -32.44 -3.98
C ILE A 193 1.18 -33.75 -3.18
N GLY A 194 0.06 -34.03 -2.50
CA GLY A 194 -0.25 -35.38 -1.97
C GLY A 194 -0.45 -35.56 -0.46
N ALA A 195 -0.94 -34.58 0.30
CA ALA A 195 -1.33 -34.82 1.70
C ALA A 195 -2.83 -35.20 1.81
N PRO A 196 -3.20 -36.33 2.45
CA PRO A 196 -4.58 -36.72 2.69
C PRO A 196 -5.28 -35.78 3.69
N ALA A 197 -6.59 -35.63 3.53
CA ALA A 197 -7.43 -34.58 4.11
C ALA A 197 -7.65 -34.59 5.64
N GLN A 198 -6.80 -35.23 6.44
CA GLN A 198 -6.92 -35.24 7.91
C GLN A 198 -5.55 -35.41 8.60
N SER A 199 -4.59 -34.52 8.34
CA SER A 199 -3.33 -34.52 9.10
C SER A 199 -3.35 -33.46 10.19
N SER A 200 -3.05 -33.87 11.42
CA SER A 200 -2.99 -32.94 12.55
C SER A 200 -1.90 -31.88 12.34
N ALA A 201 -2.03 -30.71 12.99
CA ALA A 201 -1.02 -29.66 12.91
C ALA A 201 0.38 -30.16 13.34
N LEU A 202 0.44 -31.16 14.23
CA LEU A 202 1.67 -31.85 14.60
C LEU A 202 2.28 -32.62 13.42
N GLU A 203 1.48 -33.39 12.68
CA GLU A 203 1.94 -34.10 11.48
C GLU A 203 2.41 -33.14 10.39
N ARG A 204 1.71 -32.01 10.22
CA ARG A 204 2.12 -30.94 9.30
C ARG A 204 3.45 -30.31 9.72
N LEU A 205 3.68 -30.13 11.02
CA LEU A 205 4.95 -29.64 11.55
C LEU A 205 6.10 -30.60 11.20
N TYR A 206 5.92 -31.90 11.43
CA TYR A 206 6.93 -32.91 11.10
C TYR A 206 7.18 -33.04 9.59
N ALA A 207 6.12 -33.00 8.77
CA ALA A 207 6.23 -33.09 7.32
C ALA A 207 6.92 -31.88 6.67
N ALA A 208 6.91 -30.72 7.35
CA ALA A 208 7.57 -29.50 6.87
C ALA A 208 9.07 -29.46 7.17
N GLN A 209 9.61 -30.37 8.00
CA GLN A 209 11.03 -30.42 8.32
C GLN A 209 11.79 -31.34 7.37
N GLU A 210 13.09 -31.06 7.17
CA GLU A 210 13.98 -32.02 6.54
C GLU A 210 14.12 -33.29 7.41
N PRO A 211 14.33 -34.49 6.82
CA PRO A 211 14.29 -35.77 7.55
C PRO A 211 15.25 -35.86 8.73
N ASP A 212 16.41 -35.21 8.64
CA ASP A 212 17.42 -35.20 9.70
C ASP A 212 17.06 -34.26 10.86
N VAL A 213 16.27 -33.21 10.57
CA VAL A 213 15.74 -32.28 11.58
C VAL A 213 14.54 -32.91 12.29
N ALA A 214 13.63 -33.54 11.55
CA ALA A 214 12.47 -34.23 12.10
C ALA A 214 12.86 -35.30 13.15
N LYS A 215 13.93 -36.07 12.90
CA LYS A 215 14.45 -37.08 13.83
C LYS A 215 15.04 -36.51 15.12
N ARG A 216 15.43 -35.23 15.13
CA ARG A 216 16.07 -34.54 16.26
C ARG A 216 15.13 -33.55 16.95
N LEU A 217 13.93 -33.35 16.41
CA LEU A 217 12.94 -32.41 16.92
C LEU A 217 12.35 -32.95 18.24
N SER A 218 12.61 -32.25 19.35
CA SER A 218 11.95 -32.48 20.62
C SER A 218 10.83 -31.46 20.82
N VAL A 219 9.59 -31.94 20.97
CA VAL A 219 8.42 -31.11 21.26
C VAL A 219 7.96 -31.41 22.68
N PRO A 220 7.86 -30.40 23.57
CA PRO A 220 7.25 -30.55 24.89
C PRO A 220 5.85 -31.17 24.81
N ILE A 221 5.50 -32.03 25.76
CA ILE A 221 4.32 -32.90 25.69
C ILE A 221 2.99 -32.11 25.66
N ASP A 222 2.94 -30.97 26.34
CA ASP A 222 1.82 -30.03 26.36
C ASP A 222 1.56 -29.42 24.97
N ILE A 223 2.63 -29.04 24.27
CA ILE A 223 2.56 -28.52 22.90
C ILE A 223 2.16 -29.64 21.93
N ALA A 224 2.72 -30.84 22.08
CA ALA A 224 2.38 -31.99 21.24
C ALA A 224 0.90 -32.40 21.36
N LEU A 225 0.34 -32.38 22.58
CA LEU A 225 -1.08 -32.66 22.82
C LEU A 225 -1.99 -31.57 22.22
N THR A 226 -1.53 -30.32 22.20
CA THR A 226 -2.27 -29.22 21.60
C THR A 226 -2.27 -29.33 20.07
N LEU A 227 -1.11 -29.57 19.48
CA LEU A 227 -0.94 -29.67 18.03
C LEU A 227 -1.56 -30.94 17.42
N SER A 228 -1.66 -32.03 18.19
CA SER A 228 -2.29 -33.27 17.72
C SER A 228 -3.82 -33.19 17.61
N ARG A 229 -4.45 -32.22 18.28
CA ARG A 229 -5.91 -31.99 18.26
C ARG A 229 -6.33 -30.91 17.27
N MET A 230 -5.38 -30.15 16.75
CA MET A 230 -5.64 -29.12 15.74
C MET A 230 -5.65 -29.76 14.35
N PRO A 231 -6.72 -29.58 13.55
CA PRO A 231 -6.70 -29.94 12.13
C PRO A 231 -5.71 -29.05 11.38
#